data_AF-A0A356K3R7-F1
#
_entry.id   AF-A0A356K3R7-F1
#
_cell.length_a   1.000
_cell.length_b   1.000
_cell.length_c   1.000
_cell.angle_alpha   90.00
_cell.angle_beta   90.00
_cell.angle_gamma   90.00
#
_symmetry.space_group_name_H-M   'P 1'
#
loop_
_entity.id
_entity.type
_entity.pdbx_description
1 polymer ?
#
loop_
_entity_poly.entity_id
_entity_poly.type
_entity_poly.pdbx_seq_one_letter_code
_entity_poly.pdbx_strand_id
1 'polypeptide(L)'
;MQISRRQLDKLLYKLSYLGAGSQGSCYVDKSNDLVYKVFHTYTEKENSMYTMGDILKFSDVVNDTYKFPKDVIMVDGIVEGYTLEYFKGHDLCQMNPFRIDLDNFENLISKVYKDIKIISDKGVCTYDVLYNIMYSKDALAIVDTLEYSKNSDVYVDNRYNFDIGINSFLVDSFFNHFVLSDTMLKEMYISKDVSSLEFLKMFRTKISEYLGHEITYLEEAKCLVRRTYPDYIRG
;
A
#
# COMPACT_ATOMS: atom_id res chain seq x y z
N MET A 1 -8.40 23.68 -1.45
CA MET A 1 -9.58 24.19 -2.20
C MET A 1 -10.75 24.53 -1.26
N GLN A 2 -11.29 25.77 -1.29
CA GLN A 2 -12.53 26.15 -0.59
C GLN A 2 -13.73 26.07 -1.55
N ILE A 3 -14.76 25.30 -1.20
CA ILE A 3 -15.97 25.12 -2.02
C ILE A 3 -17.22 25.02 -1.14
N SER A 4 -18.38 25.34 -1.71
CA SER A 4 -19.67 25.06 -1.05
C SER A 4 -20.02 23.58 -1.14
N ARG A 5 -20.86 23.10 -0.21
CA ARG A 5 -21.40 21.74 -0.21
C ARG A 5 -22.00 21.34 -1.57
N ARG A 6 -22.83 22.21 -2.15
CA ARG A 6 -23.44 22.00 -3.47
C ARG A 6 -22.42 21.85 -4.60
N GLN A 7 -21.28 22.53 -4.51
CA GLN A 7 -20.20 22.39 -5.49
C GLN A 7 -19.47 21.05 -5.32
N LEU A 8 -19.21 20.63 -4.07
CA LEU A 8 -18.60 19.33 -3.80
C LEU A 8 -19.49 18.19 -4.31
N ASP A 9 -20.80 18.20 -4.00
CA ASP A 9 -21.74 17.18 -4.47
C ASP A 9 -21.75 17.06 -6.01
N LYS A 10 -21.74 18.20 -6.71
CA LYS A 10 -21.68 18.24 -8.18
C LYS A 10 -20.35 17.75 -8.74
N LEU A 11 -19.25 17.98 -8.02
CA LEU A 11 -17.94 17.47 -8.39
C LEU A 11 -17.92 15.95 -8.25
N LEU A 12 -18.25 15.43 -7.07
CA LEU A 12 -18.23 13.99 -6.78
C LEU A 12 -19.11 13.18 -7.73
N TYR A 13 -20.27 13.72 -8.14
CA TYR A 13 -21.15 13.07 -9.13
C TYR A 13 -20.49 12.85 -10.50
N LYS A 14 -19.47 13.63 -10.85
CA LYS A 14 -18.73 13.50 -12.11
C LYS A 14 -17.51 12.59 -12.01
N LEU A 15 -17.09 12.26 -10.79
CA LEU A 15 -15.91 11.45 -10.54
C LEU A 15 -16.27 9.97 -10.52
N SER A 16 -15.28 9.10 -10.76
CA SER A 16 -15.46 7.66 -10.57
C SER A 16 -15.22 7.30 -9.11
N TYR A 17 -16.14 6.56 -8.49
CA TYR A 17 -15.94 6.01 -7.16
C TYR A 17 -14.84 4.92 -7.18
N LEU A 18 -13.91 4.97 -6.23
CA LEU A 18 -12.83 3.99 -6.08
C LEU A 18 -13.10 2.99 -4.94
N GLY A 19 -13.73 3.44 -3.85
CA GLY A 19 -13.91 2.65 -2.64
C GLY A 19 -14.07 3.53 -1.41
N ALA A 20 -14.27 2.91 -0.25
CA ALA A 20 -14.34 3.59 1.03
C ALA A 20 -13.58 2.80 2.08
N GLY A 21 -12.92 3.52 2.99
CA GLY A 21 -12.28 2.97 4.18
C GLY A 21 -12.97 3.46 5.45
N SER A 22 -12.31 3.30 6.59
CA SER A 22 -12.83 3.72 7.90
C SER A 22 -13.02 5.24 8.04
N GLN A 23 -12.27 6.03 7.27
CA GLN A 23 -12.25 7.49 7.40
C GLN A 23 -13.13 8.21 6.37
N GLY A 24 -13.41 7.58 5.24
CA GLY A 24 -14.05 8.25 4.13
C GLY A 24 -14.11 7.46 2.84
N SER A 25 -14.65 8.12 1.82
CA SER A 25 -14.82 7.60 0.47
C SER A 25 -13.83 8.24 -0.50
N CYS A 26 -13.29 7.44 -1.41
CA CYS A 26 -12.35 7.85 -2.44
C CYS A 26 -13.02 7.93 -3.81
N TYR A 27 -12.75 9.02 -4.52
CA TYR A 27 -13.20 9.27 -5.89
C TYR A 27 -12.02 9.68 -6.75
N VAL A 28 -12.05 9.39 -8.05
CA VAL A 28 -10.97 9.74 -8.97
C VAL A 28 -11.46 10.59 -10.13
N ASP A 29 -10.70 11.65 -10.40
CA ASP A 29 -10.68 12.35 -11.68
C ASP A 29 -9.55 11.78 -12.54
N LYS A 30 -9.90 10.84 -13.42
CA LYS A 30 -8.93 10.19 -14.32
C LYS A 30 -8.36 11.13 -15.37
N SER A 31 -9.00 12.28 -15.62
CA SER A 31 -8.52 13.24 -16.62
C SER A 31 -7.37 14.10 -16.09
N ASN A 32 -7.33 14.29 -14.76
CA ASN A 32 -6.34 15.10 -14.07
C ASN A 32 -5.42 14.27 -13.15
N ASP A 33 -5.54 12.92 -13.19
CA ASP A 33 -4.80 12.00 -12.32
C ASP A 33 -4.85 12.39 -10.84
N LEU A 34 -6.06 12.72 -10.35
CA LEU A 34 -6.28 13.21 -8.99
C LEU A 34 -7.32 12.36 -8.26
N VAL A 35 -7.01 11.98 -7.02
CA VAL A 35 -7.95 11.33 -6.10
C VAL A 35 -8.48 12.37 -5.12
N TYR A 36 -9.77 12.26 -4.82
CA TYR A 36 -10.49 13.00 -3.80
C TYR A 36 -10.90 12.01 -2.71
N LYS A 37 -10.30 12.09 -1.52
CA LYS A 37 -10.76 11.37 -0.34
C LYS A 37 -11.63 12.33 0.48
N VAL A 38 -12.90 11.97 0.64
CA VAL A 38 -13.92 12.76 1.35
C VAL A 38 -14.28 12.03 2.63
N PHE A 39 -14.22 12.72 3.77
CA PHE A 39 -14.46 12.11 5.07
C PHE A 39 -15.91 11.73 5.27
N HIS A 40 -16.16 10.68 6.08
CA HIS A 40 -17.52 10.27 6.42
C HIS A 40 -18.30 11.36 7.16
N THR A 41 -17.60 12.22 7.92
CA THR A 41 -18.18 13.39 8.59
C THR A 41 -18.96 14.28 7.62
N TYR A 42 -18.46 14.48 6.40
CA TYR A 42 -19.16 15.23 5.37
C TYR A 42 -20.53 14.62 5.03
N THR A 43 -20.54 13.30 4.83
CA THR A 43 -21.76 12.55 4.47
C THR A 43 -22.73 12.43 5.65
N GLU A 44 -22.20 12.27 6.86
CA GLU A 44 -22.93 12.13 8.12
C GLU A 44 -23.41 13.49 8.67
N LYS A 45 -22.91 14.60 8.10
CA LYS A 45 -23.18 15.98 8.53
C LYS A 45 -22.64 16.27 9.93
N GLU A 46 -21.51 15.67 10.24
CA GLU A 46 -20.73 15.93 11.44
C GLU A 46 -19.54 16.84 11.09
N ASN A 47 -18.96 17.47 12.11
CA ASN A 47 -17.77 18.30 11.91
C ASN A 47 -16.52 17.42 11.97
N SER A 48 -15.72 17.44 10.91
CA SER A 48 -14.38 16.87 10.91
C SER A 48 -13.51 17.51 11.99
N MET A 49 -12.71 16.68 12.67
CA MET A 49 -11.73 17.14 13.68
C MET A 49 -10.37 17.46 13.06
N TYR A 50 -10.17 17.20 11.76
CA TYR A 50 -8.89 17.43 11.11
C TYR A 50 -8.66 18.89 10.78
N THR A 51 -7.43 19.36 11.01
CA THR A 51 -6.96 20.66 10.53
C THR A 51 -6.20 20.51 9.21
N MET A 52 -5.98 21.62 8.50
CA MET A 52 -5.12 21.62 7.31
C MET A 52 -3.70 21.13 7.62
N GLY A 53 -3.17 21.45 8.81
CA GLY A 53 -1.86 21.00 9.26
C GLY A 53 -1.78 19.48 9.40
N ASP A 54 -2.83 18.85 9.93
CA ASP A 54 -2.89 17.39 10.09
C ASP A 54 -2.84 16.66 8.74
N ILE A 55 -3.55 17.21 7.74
CA ILE A 55 -3.61 16.63 6.40
C ILE A 55 -2.28 16.82 5.64
N LEU A 56 -1.73 18.04 5.68
CA LEU A 56 -0.60 18.43 4.81
C LEU A 56 0.77 18.31 5.47
N LYS A 57 0.87 17.72 6.67
CA LYS A 57 2.10 17.57 7.47
C LYS A 57 3.30 16.97 6.72
N PHE A 58 3.08 16.20 5.65
CA PHE A 58 4.12 15.59 4.82
C PHE A 58 4.03 15.98 3.33
N SER A 59 3.25 17.00 3.00
CA SER A 59 3.01 17.40 1.60
C SER A 59 4.28 17.86 0.86
N ASP A 60 5.27 18.35 1.61
CA ASP A 60 6.61 18.78 1.16
C ASP A 60 7.62 17.62 1.00
N VAL A 61 7.25 16.42 1.43
CA VAL A 61 8.07 15.23 1.25
C VAL A 61 8.00 14.77 -0.21
N VAL A 62 9.05 15.06 -0.98
CA VAL A 62 9.25 14.48 -2.32
C VAL A 62 9.56 13.00 -2.20
N ASN A 63 8.70 12.16 -2.78
CA ASN A 63 8.81 10.70 -2.79
C ASN A 63 7.97 10.13 -3.94
N ASP A 64 8.47 9.12 -4.65
CA ASP A 64 7.76 8.55 -5.80
C ASP A 64 6.77 7.46 -5.37
N THR A 65 7.11 6.72 -4.31
CA THR A 65 6.31 5.62 -3.75
C THR A 65 5.13 6.12 -2.90
N TYR A 66 5.37 6.97 -1.90
CA TYR A 66 4.37 7.38 -0.92
C TYR A 66 3.54 8.57 -1.43
N LYS A 67 2.24 8.37 -1.61
CA LYS A 67 1.32 9.37 -2.15
C LYS A 67 0.71 10.23 -1.04
N PHE A 68 1.49 11.21 -0.57
CA PHE A 68 1.03 12.17 0.44
C PHE A 68 -0.04 13.13 -0.10
N PRO A 69 -0.99 13.57 0.74
CA PRO A 69 -1.95 14.63 0.41
C PRO A 69 -1.26 15.91 -0.09
N LYS A 70 -1.87 16.55 -1.09
CA LYS A 70 -1.34 17.78 -1.73
C LYS A 70 -2.21 19.01 -1.52
N ASP A 71 -3.52 18.83 -1.33
CA ASP A 71 -4.44 19.92 -0.99
C ASP A 71 -5.60 19.39 -0.13
N VAL A 72 -6.23 20.29 0.63
CA VAL A 72 -7.42 20.02 1.44
C VAL A 72 -8.69 20.39 0.70
N ILE A 73 -9.77 19.65 0.96
CA ILE A 73 -11.12 20.00 0.53
C ILE A 73 -11.78 20.69 1.73
N MET A 74 -11.96 22.02 1.62
CA MET A 74 -12.63 22.80 2.64
C MET A 74 -14.06 23.11 2.22
N VAL A 75 -15.02 22.79 3.07
CA VAL A 75 -16.43 23.12 2.92
C VAL A 75 -16.86 23.99 4.08
N ASP A 76 -17.32 25.20 3.77
CA ASP A 76 -17.81 26.17 4.76
C ASP A 76 -16.83 26.42 5.94
N GLY A 77 -15.51 26.31 5.68
CA GLY A 77 -14.44 26.53 6.66
C GLY A 77 -13.99 25.28 7.41
N ILE A 78 -14.57 24.11 7.12
CA ILE A 78 -14.26 22.81 7.74
C ILE A 78 -13.49 21.95 6.73
N VAL A 79 -12.47 21.21 7.19
CA VAL A 79 -11.73 20.27 6.35
C VAL A 79 -12.52 18.97 6.21
N GLU A 80 -13.13 18.77 5.05
CA GLU A 80 -14.01 17.62 4.76
C GLU A 80 -13.34 16.54 3.90
N GLY A 81 -12.06 16.71 3.61
CA GLY A 81 -11.30 15.74 2.83
C GLY A 81 -10.01 16.33 2.30
N TYR A 82 -9.40 15.60 1.37
CA TYR A 82 -8.15 15.98 0.75
C TYR A 82 -7.99 15.38 -0.63
N THR A 83 -6.98 15.88 -1.34
CA THR A 83 -6.60 15.38 -2.65
C THR A 83 -5.16 14.88 -2.66
N LEU A 84 -4.92 13.86 -3.47
CA LEU A 84 -3.61 13.23 -3.67
C LEU A 84 -3.51 12.73 -5.11
N GLU A 85 -2.28 12.48 -5.56
CA GLU A 85 -2.00 11.93 -6.89
C GLU A 85 -2.67 10.56 -7.08
N TYR A 86 -3.31 10.36 -8.22
CA TYR A 86 -3.88 9.08 -8.60
C TYR A 86 -2.81 8.12 -9.10
N PHE A 87 -2.70 6.98 -8.43
CA PHE A 87 -1.87 5.88 -8.91
C PHE A 87 -2.68 4.91 -9.78
N LYS A 88 -2.26 4.74 -11.03
CA LYS A 88 -2.87 3.83 -12.01
C LYS A 88 -2.42 2.39 -11.78
N GLY A 89 -2.95 1.77 -10.73
CA GLY A 89 -2.63 0.40 -10.37
C GLY A 89 -3.81 -0.32 -9.71
N HIS A 90 -3.49 -1.50 -9.18
CA HIS A 90 -4.42 -2.33 -8.42
C HIS A 90 -3.94 -2.44 -6.97
N ASP A 91 -4.87 -2.58 -6.04
CA ASP A 91 -4.54 -2.94 -4.67
C ASP A 91 -3.85 -4.32 -4.67
N LEU A 92 -2.62 -4.36 -4.17
CA LEU A 92 -1.79 -5.56 -4.14
C LEU A 92 -2.46 -6.68 -3.31
N CYS A 93 -3.16 -6.34 -2.22
CA CYS A 93 -3.84 -7.33 -1.37
C CYS A 93 -4.95 -8.07 -2.13
N GLN A 94 -5.59 -7.40 -3.10
CA GLN A 94 -6.65 -7.96 -3.92
C GLN A 94 -6.14 -8.70 -5.15
N MET A 95 -4.83 -8.65 -5.41
CA MET A 95 -4.22 -9.33 -6.55
C MET A 95 -3.91 -10.80 -6.25
N ASN A 96 -3.87 -11.59 -7.34
CA ASN A 96 -3.33 -12.94 -7.32
C ASN A 96 -1.81 -12.90 -7.62
N PRO A 97 -0.96 -13.46 -6.75
CA PRO A 97 0.51 -13.38 -6.90
C PRO A 97 1.06 -14.21 -8.07
N PHE A 98 0.28 -15.13 -8.65
CA PHE A 98 0.75 -16.02 -9.72
C PHE A 98 1.26 -15.31 -10.97
N ARG A 99 0.73 -14.12 -11.28
CA ARG A 99 1.05 -13.37 -12.50
C ARG A 99 2.11 -12.29 -12.30
N ILE A 100 2.72 -12.24 -11.13
CA ILE A 100 3.80 -11.30 -10.84
C ILE A 100 5.09 -11.87 -11.41
N ASP A 101 5.73 -11.08 -12.27
CA ASP A 101 7.09 -11.30 -12.71
C ASP A 101 8.03 -11.03 -11.53
N LEU A 102 8.68 -12.07 -11.01
CA LEU A 102 9.50 -11.98 -9.80
C LEU A 102 10.75 -11.12 -10.00
N ASP A 103 11.33 -11.09 -11.20
CA ASP A 103 12.50 -10.27 -11.53
C ASP A 103 12.14 -8.79 -11.52
N ASN A 104 11.03 -8.42 -12.16
CA ASN A 104 10.53 -7.06 -12.11
C ASN A 104 10.13 -6.66 -10.68
N PHE A 105 9.46 -7.57 -9.95
CA PHE A 105 8.99 -7.28 -8.59
C PHE A 105 10.13 -7.01 -7.61
N GLU A 106 11.23 -7.76 -7.69
CA GLU A 106 12.47 -7.48 -6.93
C GLU A 106 13.01 -6.07 -7.23
N ASN A 107 13.02 -5.67 -8.50
CA ASN A 107 13.46 -4.33 -8.90
C ASN A 107 12.54 -3.23 -8.34
N LEU A 108 11.23 -3.45 -8.30
CA LEU A 108 10.27 -2.51 -7.71
C LEU A 108 10.44 -2.40 -6.20
N ILE A 109 10.57 -3.52 -5.48
CA ILE A 109 10.85 -3.55 -4.03
C ILE A 109 12.13 -2.77 -3.70
N SER A 110 13.18 -2.98 -4.49
CA SER A 110 14.46 -2.29 -4.31
C SER A 110 14.36 -0.77 -4.48
N LYS A 111 13.45 -0.28 -5.34
CA LYS A 111 13.17 1.15 -5.46
C LYS A 111 12.42 1.68 -4.23
N VAL A 112 11.41 0.94 -3.75
CA VAL A 112 10.65 1.30 -2.55
C VAL A 112 11.57 1.45 -1.33
N TYR A 113 12.57 0.59 -1.15
CA TYR A 113 13.51 0.73 -0.02
C TYR A 113 14.30 2.04 -0.04
N LYS A 114 14.64 2.56 -1.21
CA LYS A 114 15.29 3.88 -1.34
C LYS A 114 14.34 4.98 -0.90
N ASP A 115 13.08 4.88 -1.29
CA ASP A 115 12.02 5.82 -0.92
C ASP A 115 11.66 5.74 0.57
N ILE A 116 11.67 4.55 1.16
CA ILE A 116 11.53 4.35 2.62
C ILE A 116 12.64 5.09 3.34
N LYS A 117 13.90 4.98 2.89
CA LYS A 117 15.01 5.71 3.47
C LYS A 117 14.79 7.23 3.43
N ILE A 118 14.30 7.76 2.32
CA ILE A 118 14.00 9.19 2.17
C ILE A 118 12.96 9.66 3.20
N ILE A 119 11.85 8.93 3.35
CA ILE A 119 10.81 9.35 4.32
C ILE A 119 11.28 9.15 5.77
N SER A 120 12.06 8.11 6.05
CA SER A 120 12.62 7.84 7.38
C SER A 120 13.65 8.89 7.80
N ASP A 121 14.47 9.38 6.86
CA ASP A 121 15.42 10.47 7.13
C ASP A 121 14.73 11.79 7.44
N LYS A 122 13.50 11.96 6.96
CA LYS A 122 12.63 13.07 7.34
C LYS A 122 11.82 12.78 8.61
N GLY A 123 12.05 11.63 9.25
CA GLY A 123 11.38 11.20 10.46
C GLY A 123 9.91 10.87 10.28
N VAL A 124 9.48 10.44 9.09
CA VAL A 124 8.09 10.02 8.84
C VAL A 124 7.92 8.58 9.27
N CYS A 125 6.99 8.30 10.19
CA CYS A 125 6.61 6.94 10.60
C CYS A 125 5.40 6.48 9.80
N THR A 126 5.47 5.26 9.27
CA THR A 126 4.38 4.67 8.48
C THR A 126 3.51 3.76 9.34
N TYR A 127 2.21 3.68 9.02
CA TYR A 127 1.28 2.72 9.61
C TYR A 127 0.38 2.15 8.51
N ASP A 128 -0.28 1.02 8.78
CA ASP A 128 -1.25 0.38 7.86
C ASP A 128 -0.76 0.19 6.41
N VAL A 129 0.56 0.07 6.20
CA VAL A 129 1.16 -0.05 4.86
C VAL A 129 0.67 -1.32 4.17
N LEU A 130 0.59 -2.44 4.90
CA LEU A 130 0.16 -3.76 4.42
C LEU A 130 -1.05 -3.71 3.49
N TYR A 131 -2.10 -2.95 3.85
CA TYR A 131 -3.37 -2.88 3.11
C TYR A 131 -3.42 -1.77 2.06
N ASN A 132 -2.37 -0.97 1.95
CA ASN A 132 -2.35 0.26 1.15
C ASN A 132 -1.25 0.25 0.09
N ILE A 133 -0.71 -0.93 -0.24
CA ILE A 133 0.25 -1.09 -1.33
C ILE A 133 -0.51 -1.24 -2.65
N MET A 134 -0.26 -0.33 -3.57
CA MET A 134 -0.76 -0.38 -4.94
C MET A 134 0.34 -0.90 -5.87
N TYR A 135 -0.05 -1.72 -6.85
CA TYR A 135 0.85 -2.30 -7.84
C TYR A 135 0.46 -1.95 -9.27
N SER A 136 1.48 -1.66 -10.06
CA SER A 136 1.47 -1.68 -11.51
C SER A 136 2.73 -2.39 -11.99
N LYS A 137 2.80 -2.74 -13.28
CA LYS A 137 4.02 -3.32 -13.86
C LYS A 137 5.25 -2.40 -13.74
N ASP A 138 5.06 -1.09 -13.59
CA ASP A 138 6.13 -0.09 -13.66
C ASP A 138 6.55 0.42 -12.26
N ALA A 139 5.68 0.30 -11.27
CA ALA A 139 5.86 0.88 -9.93
C ALA A 139 5.00 0.21 -8.86
N LEU A 140 5.47 0.35 -7.61
CA LEU A 140 4.69 0.20 -6.39
C LEU A 140 4.42 1.59 -5.81
N ALA A 141 3.24 1.79 -5.25
CA ALA A 141 2.90 3.02 -4.53
C ALA A 141 2.21 2.70 -3.21
N ILE A 142 2.33 3.62 -2.24
CA ILE A 142 1.68 3.50 -0.94
C ILE A 142 0.71 4.68 -0.78
N VAL A 143 -0.55 4.37 -0.57
CA VAL A 143 -1.63 5.33 -0.41
C VAL A 143 -2.10 5.38 1.05
N ASP A 144 -3.11 6.20 1.33
CA ASP A 144 -3.73 6.36 2.64
C ASP A 144 -2.75 6.66 3.79
N THR A 145 -1.98 7.72 3.63
CA THR A 145 -0.89 8.09 4.55
C THR A 145 -1.36 8.97 5.72
N LEU A 146 -2.65 9.07 6.00
CA LEU A 146 -3.18 10.09 6.93
C LEU A 146 -2.71 9.86 8.37
N GLU A 147 -2.66 8.61 8.81
CA GLU A 147 -2.29 8.21 10.17
C GLU A 147 -0.78 8.26 10.44
N TYR A 148 0.03 8.66 9.46
CA TYR A 148 1.49 8.68 9.61
C TYR A 148 1.92 9.73 10.62
N SER A 149 3.02 9.49 11.34
CA SER A 149 3.46 10.35 12.43
C SER A 149 4.91 10.81 12.24
N LYS A 150 5.41 11.63 13.18
CA LYS A 150 6.80 12.08 13.22
C LYS A 150 7.55 11.38 14.36
N ASN A 151 8.68 10.76 14.06
CA ASN A 151 9.63 10.22 15.04
C ASN A 151 11.03 10.07 14.42
N SER A 152 12.07 9.91 15.25
CA SER A 152 13.43 9.63 14.79
C SER A 152 13.71 8.13 14.71
N ASP A 153 14.72 7.75 13.92
CA ASP A 153 15.26 6.38 13.85
C ASP A 153 14.26 5.29 13.41
N VAL A 154 13.36 5.65 12.48
CA VAL A 154 12.22 4.80 12.07
C VAL A 154 12.42 3.97 10.80
N TYR A 155 13.64 3.90 10.26
CA TYR A 155 13.89 3.18 9.01
C TYR A 155 13.53 1.70 9.08
N VAL A 156 13.96 1.01 10.14
CA VAL A 156 13.71 -0.44 10.30
C VAL A 156 12.21 -0.72 10.43
N ASP A 157 11.49 0.13 11.16
CA ASP A 157 10.04 0.00 11.34
C ASP A 157 9.28 0.23 10.04
N ASN A 158 9.62 1.30 9.30
CA ASN A 158 8.98 1.60 8.02
C ASN A 158 9.25 0.50 6.98
N ARG A 159 10.50 0.01 6.90
CA ARG A 159 10.86 -1.11 6.04
C ARG A 159 10.03 -2.34 6.39
N TYR A 160 9.97 -2.69 7.68
CA TYR A 160 9.19 -3.83 8.16
C TYR A 160 7.71 -3.73 7.83
N ASN A 161 7.09 -2.55 7.99
CA ASN A 161 5.68 -2.33 7.65
C ASN A 161 5.38 -2.61 6.18
N PHE A 162 6.30 -2.25 5.28
CA PHE A 162 6.22 -2.58 3.86
C PHE A 162 6.52 -4.07 3.60
N ASP A 163 7.55 -4.62 4.25
CA ASP A 163 7.98 -6.01 4.07
C ASP A 163 6.88 -7.01 4.42
N ILE A 164 6.13 -6.77 5.50
CA ILE A 164 4.96 -7.60 5.86
C ILE A 164 3.97 -7.63 4.70
N GLY A 165 3.68 -6.48 4.07
CA GLY A 165 2.79 -6.38 2.91
C GLY A 165 3.20 -7.26 1.74
N ILE A 166 4.48 -7.19 1.39
CA ILE A 166 5.05 -7.99 0.30
C ILE A 166 5.04 -9.48 0.65
N ASN A 167 5.49 -9.84 1.85
CA ASN A 167 5.57 -11.24 2.28
C ASN A 167 4.18 -11.87 2.36
N SER A 168 3.20 -11.19 2.97
CA SER A 168 1.82 -11.67 3.03
C SER A 168 1.20 -11.82 1.64
N PHE A 169 1.45 -10.89 0.71
CA PHE A 169 0.96 -11.01 -0.66
C PHE A 169 1.49 -12.27 -1.38
N LEU A 170 2.78 -12.57 -1.23
CA LEU A 170 3.43 -13.72 -1.85
C LEU A 170 3.00 -15.05 -1.22
N VAL A 171 2.82 -15.07 0.10
CA VAL A 171 2.67 -16.31 0.87
C VAL A 171 1.22 -16.58 1.24
N ASP A 172 0.52 -15.62 1.83
CA ASP A 172 -0.75 -15.85 2.53
C ASP A 172 -1.87 -16.27 1.58
N SER A 173 -2.53 -17.37 1.94
CA SER A 173 -3.54 -18.11 1.18
C SER A 173 -3.03 -18.85 -0.05
N PHE A 174 -1.72 -18.85 -0.30
CA PHE A 174 -1.10 -19.53 -1.45
C PHE A 174 -0.01 -20.52 -1.00
N PHE A 175 1.12 -20.01 -0.53
CA PHE A 175 2.32 -20.80 -0.26
C PHE A 175 2.58 -21.01 1.24
N ASN A 176 1.61 -20.71 2.13
CA ASN A 176 1.76 -20.87 3.59
C ASN A 176 2.32 -22.24 3.96
N HIS A 177 1.74 -23.31 3.43
CA HIS A 177 2.21 -24.66 3.77
C HIS A 177 3.66 -24.89 3.35
N PHE A 178 4.05 -24.43 2.15
CA PHE A 178 5.41 -24.59 1.64
C PHE A 178 6.40 -23.82 2.53
N VAL A 179 6.14 -22.54 2.76
CA VAL A 179 6.96 -21.65 3.60
C VAL A 179 7.07 -22.16 5.03
N LEU A 180 5.96 -22.58 5.64
CA LEU A 180 5.95 -23.03 7.05
C LEU A 180 6.57 -24.43 7.24
N SER A 181 6.72 -25.21 6.16
CA SER A 181 7.35 -26.54 6.20
C SER A 181 8.87 -26.50 6.06
N ASP A 182 9.44 -25.39 5.57
CA ASP A 182 10.88 -25.17 5.50
C ASP A 182 11.31 -24.25 6.65
N THR A 183 12.21 -24.74 7.52
CA THR A 183 12.65 -24.00 8.72
C THR A 183 13.23 -22.63 8.37
N MET A 184 14.04 -22.54 7.31
CA MET A 184 14.70 -21.30 6.92
C MET A 184 13.69 -20.28 6.38
N LEU A 185 12.80 -20.70 5.47
CA LEU A 185 11.75 -19.83 4.96
C LEU A 185 10.81 -19.35 6.08
N LYS A 186 10.44 -20.24 7.00
CA LYS A 186 9.60 -19.89 8.14
C LYS A 186 10.27 -18.85 9.04
N GLU A 187 11.54 -19.03 9.38
CA GLU A 187 12.29 -18.08 10.21
C GLU A 187 12.42 -16.72 9.52
N MET A 188 12.72 -16.71 8.22
CA MET A 188 12.79 -15.47 7.43
C MET A 188 11.43 -14.76 7.35
N TYR A 189 10.34 -15.51 7.16
CA TYR A 189 8.99 -14.96 7.01
C TYR A 189 8.51 -14.18 8.24
N ILE A 190 8.85 -14.65 9.44
CA ILE A 190 8.42 -14.02 10.70
C ILE A 190 9.44 -13.02 11.25
N SER A 191 10.61 -12.91 10.64
CA SER A 191 11.68 -12.06 11.14
C SER A 191 11.51 -10.62 10.69
N LYS A 192 11.58 -9.69 11.65
CA LYS A 192 11.60 -8.26 11.38
C LYS A 192 12.92 -7.80 10.75
N ASP A 193 14.00 -8.54 10.99
CA ASP A 193 15.34 -8.16 10.55
C ASP A 193 15.60 -8.53 9.09
N VAL A 194 14.86 -9.53 8.58
CA VAL A 194 14.96 -9.99 7.18
C VAL A 194 14.06 -9.15 6.29
N SER A 195 14.64 -8.57 5.24
CA SER A 195 13.87 -7.79 4.27
C SER A 195 13.00 -8.68 3.37
N SER A 196 11.89 -8.17 2.86
CA SER A 196 11.07 -8.91 1.88
C SER A 196 11.83 -9.22 0.59
N LEU A 197 12.85 -8.43 0.26
CA LEU A 197 13.77 -8.74 -0.84
C LEU A 197 14.63 -9.99 -0.58
N GLU A 198 15.21 -10.10 0.62
CA GLU A 198 15.97 -11.29 1.01
C GLU A 198 15.07 -12.52 1.09
N PHE A 199 13.88 -12.35 1.67
CA PHE A 199 12.86 -13.40 1.71
C PHE A 199 12.47 -13.85 0.30
N LEU A 200 12.13 -12.92 -0.61
CA LEU A 200 11.73 -13.23 -1.98
C LEU A 200 12.80 -14.04 -2.72
N LYS A 201 14.08 -13.68 -2.56
CA LYS A 201 15.20 -14.42 -3.16
C LYS A 201 15.30 -15.85 -2.65
N MET A 202 15.24 -16.03 -1.33
CA MET A 202 15.29 -17.37 -0.73
C MET A 202 14.05 -18.18 -1.11
N PHE A 203 12.88 -17.57 -1.08
CA PHE A 203 11.61 -18.18 -1.46
C PHE A 203 11.62 -18.68 -2.90
N ARG A 204 12.04 -17.83 -3.85
CA ARG A 204 12.22 -18.20 -5.26
C ARG A 204 13.24 -19.32 -5.42
N THR A 205 14.37 -19.26 -4.69
CA THR A 205 15.40 -20.30 -4.70
C THR A 205 14.84 -21.65 -4.26
N LYS A 206 14.13 -21.68 -3.13
CA LYS A 206 13.54 -22.91 -2.57
C LYS A 206 12.47 -23.52 -3.47
N ILE A 207 11.64 -22.69 -4.09
CA ILE A 207 10.67 -23.15 -5.10
C ILE A 207 11.40 -23.75 -6.30
N SER A 208 12.43 -23.06 -6.80
CA SER A 208 13.20 -23.50 -7.98
C SER A 208 13.93 -24.83 -7.72
N GLU A 209 14.51 -24.98 -6.52
CA GLU A 209 15.11 -26.24 -6.05
C GLU A 209 14.09 -27.38 -6.04
N TYR A 210 12.88 -27.12 -5.53
CA TYR A 210 11.81 -28.11 -5.49
C TYR A 210 11.34 -28.53 -6.89
N LEU A 211 11.23 -27.58 -7.81
CA LEU A 211 10.74 -27.83 -9.18
C LEU A 211 11.84 -28.30 -10.15
N GLY A 212 13.11 -28.22 -9.76
CA GLY A 212 14.26 -28.59 -10.59
C GLY A 212 14.57 -27.63 -11.73
N HIS A 213 14.01 -26.41 -11.71
CA HIS A 213 14.28 -25.35 -12.68
C HIS A 213 14.00 -23.97 -12.04
N GLU A 214 14.66 -22.94 -12.57
CA GLU A 214 14.41 -21.56 -12.17
C GLU A 214 13.03 -21.10 -12.63
N ILE A 215 12.28 -20.46 -11.74
CA ILE A 215 10.97 -19.87 -12.06
C ILE A 215 11.07 -18.36 -12.28
N THR A 216 10.19 -17.81 -13.12
CA THR A 216 9.98 -16.36 -13.30
C THR A 216 8.64 -15.92 -12.69
N TYR A 217 7.65 -16.81 -12.68
CA TYR A 217 6.31 -16.55 -12.18
C TYR A 217 5.90 -17.59 -11.13
N LEU A 218 5.18 -17.15 -10.10
CA LEU A 218 4.64 -18.08 -9.08
C LEU A 218 3.59 -19.04 -9.63
N GLU A 219 3.01 -18.77 -10.80
CA GLU A 219 2.11 -19.70 -11.49
C GLU A 219 2.78 -21.07 -11.77
N GLU A 220 4.07 -21.08 -12.05
CA GLU A 220 4.87 -22.29 -12.31
C GLU A 220 4.90 -23.23 -11.09
N ALA A 221 4.78 -22.64 -9.90
CA ALA A 221 4.80 -23.32 -8.62
C ALA A 221 3.41 -23.57 -8.03
N LYS A 222 2.34 -23.38 -8.81
CA LYS A 222 0.95 -23.53 -8.35
C LYS A 222 0.63 -24.90 -7.75
N CYS A 223 1.37 -25.95 -8.14
CA CYS A 223 1.24 -27.29 -7.56
C CYS A 223 1.60 -27.35 -6.06
N LEU A 224 2.36 -26.38 -5.54
CA LEU A 224 2.73 -26.27 -4.13
C LEU A 224 1.63 -25.64 -3.27
N VAL A 225 0.63 -25.01 -3.90
CA VAL A 225 -0.46 -24.34 -3.19
C VAL A 225 -1.39 -25.36 -2.57
N ARG A 226 -1.53 -25.32 -1.25
CA ARG A 226 -2.50 -26.13 -0.51
C ARG A 226 -3.61 -25.23 0.00
N ARG A 227 -4.85 -25.52 -0.41
CA ARG A 227 -6.03 -24.81 0.09
C ARG A 227 -6.16 -25.02 1.59
N THR A 228 -6.11 -23.94 2.35
CA THR A 228 -6.49 -23.88 3.77
C THR A 228 -7.54 -22.77 3.93
N TYR A 229 -8.63 -23.03 4.65
CA TYR A 229 -9.67 -22.05 5.02
C TYR A 229 -10.04 -22.19 6.50
N PRO A 230 -10.53 -21.12 7.17
CA PRO A 230 -10.53 -19.69 6.78
C PRO A 230 -9.58 -18.86 7.69
N ASP A 231 -9.21 -17.61 7.47
CA ASP A 231 -9.19 -16.67 6.35
C ASP A 231 -8.19 -15.62 6.84
N TYR A 232 -7.12 -15.36 6.09
CA TYR A 232 -6.60 -13.99 6.13
C TYR A 232 -7.67 -13.20 5.38
N ILE A 233 -8.50 -12.44 6.09
CA ILE A 233 -9.45 -11.53 5.45
C ILE A 233 -8.59 -10.47 4.77
N ARG A 234 -8.28 -10.72 3.50
CA ARG A 234 -8.00 -9.65 2.54
C ARG A 234 -9.30 -8.85 2.51
N GLY A 235 -9.26 -7.64 3.07
CA GLY A 235 -10.43 -6.77 3.22
C GLY A 235 -11.22 -6.57 1.94
#